data_AF-A0A520ICL3-F1
#
_entry.id   AF-A0A520ICL3-F1
#
_cell.length_a   1.000
_cell.length_b   1.000
_cell.length_c   1.000
_cell.angle_alpha   90.00
_cell.angle_beta   90.00
_cell.angle_gamma   90.00
#
_symmetry.space_group_name_H-M   'P 1'
#
loop_
_entity.id
_entity.type
_entity.pdbx_description
1 polymer ?
#
loop_
_entity_poly.entity_id
_entity_poly.type
_entity_poly.pdbx_seq_one_letter_code
_entity_poly.pdbx_strand_id
1 'polypeptide(L)'
;HYGDYGATIILKYRIGGLTFHALYGHLNLESLEDLVVGQFIPSGKQIALFGNKNENGHWPPHLHFQLIYDMEGMMGDYPGVCQFSKRDVYLANCPDPEIILKHTFQRS
;
A
#
# COMPACT_ATOMS: atom_id res chain seq x y z
N HIS A 1 10.39 -13.48 4.82
CA HIS A 1 9.53 -14.65 5.09
C HIS A 1 8.84 -15.04 3.77
N TYR A 2 8.29 -16.25 3.63
CA TYR A 2 7.58 -16.61 2.39
C TYR A 2 6.17 -15.99 2.41
N GLY A 3 5.76 -15.30 1.35
CA GLY A 3 4.41 -14.74 1.24
C GLY A 3 4.16 -13.43 2.00
N ASP A 4 5.19 -12.76 2.51
CA ASP A 4 5.07 -11.40 3.05
C ASP A 4 5.07 -10.34 1.93
N TYR A 5 4.88 -9.08 2.29
CA TYR A 5 4.86 -7.97 1.33
C TYR A 5 6.25 -7.52 0.85
N GLY A 6 7.35 -8.13 1.29
CA GLY A 6 8.67 -7.52 1.12
C GLY A 6 8.71 -6.10 1.69
N ALA A 7 9.35 -5.16 0.97
CA ALA A 7 9.31 -3.76 1.34
C ALA A 7 7.93 -3.14 1.11
N THR A 8 7.48 -2.36 2.08
CA THR A 8 6.21 -1.66 2.08
C THR A 8 6.42 -0.16 2.25
N ILE A 9 5.65 0.63 1.51
CA ILE A 9 5.54 2.08 1.70
C ILE A 9 4.08 2.40 1.93
N ILE A 10 3.78 3.17 2.98
CA ILE A 10 2.43 3.62 3.29
C ILE A 10 2.38 5.13 3.12
N LEU A 11 1.56 5.59 2.17
CA LEU A 11 1.32 7.02 1.97
C LEU A 11 0.01 7.43 2.63
N LYS A 12 0.03 8.55 3.35
CA LYS A 12 -1.15 9.19 3.94
C LYS A 12 -1.67 10.27 3.00
N TYR A 13 -2.92 10.14 2.60
CA TYR A 13 -3.62 11.09 1.74
C TYR A 13 -4.58 11.95 2.53
N ARG A 14 -4.73 13.21 2.12
CA ARG A 14 -5.74 14.15 2.62
C ARG A 14 -6.42 14.82 1.43
N ILE A 15 -7.66 14.45 1.14
CA ILE A 15 -8.39 14.91 -0.04
C ILE A 15 -9.81 15.28 0.40
N GLY A 16 -10.24 16.52 0.16
CA GLY A 16 -11.62 16.95 0.45
C GLY A 16 -12.07 16.74 1.89
N GLY A 17 -11.16 16.80 2.87
CA GLY A 17 -11.43 16.53 4.28
C GLY A 17 -11.35 15.05 4.68
N LEU A 18 -11.31 14.11 3.73
CA LEU A 18 -11.08 12.70 3.98
C LEU A 18 -9.59 12.43 4.16
N THR A 19 -9.25 11.68 5.22
CA THR A 19 -7.91 11.14 5.44
C THR A 19 -7.96 9.63 5.28
N PHE A 20 -7.04 9.08 4.51
CA PHE A 20 -6.87 7.63 4.34
C PHE A 20 -5.40 7.34 4.04
N HIS A 21 -5.06 6.05 4.03
CA HIS A 21 -3.74 5.55 3.74
C HIS A 21 -3.80 4.62 2.53
N ALA A 22 -2.72 4.57 1.76
CA ALA A 22 -2.53 3.54 0.76
C ALA A 22 -1.22 2.80 1.05
N LEU A 23 -1.30 1.47 1.12
CA LEU A 23 -0.17 0.57 1.26
C LEU A 23 0.27 0.11 -0.13
N TYR A 24 1.56 0.29 -0.41
CA TYR A 24 2.27 -0.20 -1.58
C TYR A 24 3.22 -1.30 -1.13
N GLY A 25 2.95 -2.55 -1.52
CA GLY A 25 3.76 -3.72 -1.17
C GLY A 25 4.44 -4.36 -2.38
N HIS A 26 5.25 -5.37 -2.10
CA HIS A 26 6.12 -6.09 -3.03
C HIS A 26 7.17 -5.20 -3.72
N LEU A 27 7.67 -4.21 -2.97
CA LEU A 27 8.68 -3.26 -3.44
C LEU A 27 10.10 -3.78 -3.15
N ASN A 28 11.11 -3.17 -3.77
CA ASN A 28 12.51 -3.46 -3.44
C ASN A 28 12.92 -2.74 -2.14
N LEU A 29 13.92 -3.27 -1.44
CA LEU A 29 14.38 -2.68 -0.17
C LEU A 29 15.07 -1.32 -0.36
N GLU A 30 15.77 -1.13 -1.48
CA GLU A 30 16.46 0.11 -1.83
C GLU A 30 15.51 1.32 -1.89
N SER A 31 14.24 1.12 -2.24
CA SER A 31 13.22 2.19 -2.25
C SER A 31 12.98 2.81 -0.87
N LEU A 32 13.39 2.16 0.22
CA LEU A 32 13.19 2.66 1.59
C LEU A 32 14.32 3.61 2.04
N GLU A 33 15.48 3.59 1.39
CA GLU A 33 16.69 4.27 1.89
C GLU A 33 16.54 5.79 2.00
N ASP A 34 15.83 6.41 1.05
CA ASP A 34 15.61 7.86 0.98
C ASP A 34 14.28 8.32 1.58
N LEU A 35 13.55 7.41 2.25
CA LEU A 35 12.23 7.69 2.81
C LEU A 35 12.26 7.84 4.32
N VAL A 36 11.60 8.90 4.80
CA VAL A 36 11.46 9.15 6.24
C VAL A 36 9.99 9.29 6.58
N VAL A 37 9.57 8.74 7.73
CA VAL A 37 8.19 8.86 8.21
C VAL A 37 7.80 10.34 8.33
N GLY A 38 6.68 10.71 7.73
CA GLY A 38 6.18 12.09 7.69
C GLY A 38 6.72 12.94 6.55
N GLN A 39 7.61 12.41 5.72
CA GLN A 39 8.08 13.09 4.51
C GLN A 39 6.92 13.39 3.56
N PHE A 40 6.86 14.63 3.08
CA PHE A 40 5.93 15.02 2.04
C PHE A 40 6.39 14.47 0.68
N ILE A 41 5.48 13.81 -0.03
CA ILE A 41 5.71 13.30 -1.39
C ILE A 41 4.85 14.11 -2.37
N PRO A 42 5.44 14.89 -3.28
CA PRO A 42 4.68 15.59 -4.31
C PRO A 42 4.11 14.62 -5.35
N SER A 43 2.98 14.99 -5.95
CA SER A 43 2.40 14.22 -7.06
C SER A 43 3.41 14.01 -8.20
N GLY A 44 3.41 12.82 -8.79
CA GLY A 44 4.32 12.45 -9.87
C GLY A 44 5.72 12.04 -9.43
N LYS A 45 6.08 12.16 -8.14
CA LYS A 45 7.35 11.63 -7.63
C LYS A 45 7.29 10.10 -7.62
N GLN A 46 8.28 9.46 -8.24
CA GLN A 46 8.52 8.04 -8.06
C GLN A 46 8.97 7.79 -6.61
N ILE A 47 8.27 6.90 -5.92
CA ILE A 47 8.57 6.53 -4.54
C ILE A 47 9.20 5.14 -4.41
N ALA A 48 9.11 4.30 -5.45
CA ALA A 48 9.57 2.93 -5.36
C ALA A 48 9.82 2.26 -6.72
N LEU A 49 10.43 1.07 -6.65
CA LEU A 49 10.51 0.05 -7.70
C LEU A 49 9.97 -1.29 -7.15
N PHE A 50 9.56 -2.18 -8.06
CA PHE A 50 9.15 -3.53 -7.67
C PHE A 50 10.33 -4.35 -7.17
N GLY A 51 10.09 -5.12 -6.12
CA GLY A 51 11.06 -6.05 -5.59
C GLY A 51 11.22 -7.24 -6.52
N ASN A 52 12.45 -7.73 -6.63
CA ASN A 52 12.70 -9.03 -7.23
C ASN A 52 12.15 -10.16 -6.34
N LYS A 53 12.06 -11.38 -6.87
CA LYS A 53 11.49 -12.54 -6.14
C LYS A 53 12.16 -12.78 -4.78
N ASN A 54 13.45 -12.51 -4.64
CA ASN A 54 14.18 -12.83 -3.41
C ASN A 54 13.88 -11.85 -2.26
N GLU A 55 13.34 -10.67 -2.56
CA GLU A 55 13.07 -9.61 -1.58
C GLU A 55 11.57 -9.29 -1.41
N ASN A 56 10.72 -9.70 -2.34
CA ASN A 56 9.29 -9.37 -2.33
C ASN A 56 8.38 -10.46 -1.75
N GLY A 57 8.93 -11.40 -0.98
CA GLY A 57 8.18 -12.55 -0.45
C GLY A 57 8.09 -13.76 -1.40
N HIS A 58 8.94 -13.84 -2.44
CA HIS A 58 8.97 -14.89 -3.48
C HIS A 58 7.82 -14.84 -4.48
N TRP A 59 7.16 -13.70 -4.58
CA TRP A 59 6.13 -13.46 -5.58
C TRP A 59 6.73 -13.07 -6.94
N PRO A 60 6.09 -13.43 -8.07
CA PRO A 60 6.37 -12.75 -9.33
C PRO A 60 6.30 -11.22 -9.13
N PRO A 61 7.22 -10.40 -9.68
CA PRO A 61 7.20 -8.96 -9.45
C PRO A 61 5.87 -8.32 -9.84
N HIS A 62 5.19 -7.71 -8.88
CA HIS A 62 3.90 -7.04 -9.02
C HIS A 62 3.72 -6.02 -7.90
N LEU A 63 2.63 -5.26 -7.91
CA LEU A 63 2.26 -4.33 -6.85
C LEU A 63 1.13 -4.90 -6.00
N HIS A 64 1.30 -4.94 -4.67
CA HIS A 64 0.16 -4.99 -3.75
C HIS A 64 -0.29 -3.56 -3.46
N PHE A 65 -1.57 -3.25 -3.71
CA PHE A 65 -2.14 -1.94 -3.48
C PHE A 65 -3.41 -2.06 -2.64
N GLN A 66 -3.44 -1.36 -1.51
CA GLN A 66 -4.54 -1.45 -0.55
C GLN A 66 -4.85 -0.08 0.04
N LEU A 67 -6.13 0.27 0.10
CA LEU A 67 -6.61 1.46 0.80
C LEU A 67 -7.01 1.11 2.23
N ILE A 68 -6.78 2.03 3.16
CA ILE A 68 -7.00 1.83 4.59
C ILE A 68 -7.47 3.16 5.20
N TYR A 69 -8.64 3.21 5.84
CA TYR A 69 -9.11 4.42 6.52
C TYR A 69 -8.35 4.66 7.82
N ASP A 70 -8.34 3.66 8.71
CA ASP A 70 -7.65 3.70 10.00
C ASP A 70 -6.52 2.65 10.03
N MET A 71 -5.31 3.09 10.37
CA MET A 71 -4.17 2.17 10.54
C MET A 71 -4.25 1.35 11.84
N GLU A 72 -5.20 1.64 12.73
CA GLU A 72 -5.43 0.92 13.99
C GLU A 72 -4.17 0.83 14.87
N GLY A 73 -3.32 1.87 14.80
CA GLY A 73 -2.03 1.93 15.51
C GLY A 73 -0.91 1.08 14.91
N MET A 74 -1.15 0.39 13.78
CA MET A 74 -0.11 -0.37 13.08
C MET A 74 0.85 0.55 12.33
N MET A 75 2.09 0.08 12.14
CA MET A 75 3.16 0.81 11.47
C MET A 75 3.96 -0.13 10.57
N GLY A 76 4.35 0.37 9.40
CA GLY A 76 5.13 -0.37 8.41
C GLY A 76 4.30 -1.37 7.61
N ASP A 77 3.23 -1.94 8.15
CA ASP A 77 2.40 -2.92 7.47
C ASP A 77 0.92 -2.84 7.91
N TYR A 78 0.03 -3.46 7.15
CA TYR A 78 -1.37 -3.67 7.49
C TYR A 78 -1.88 -4.99 6.87
N PRO A 79 -2.72 -5.79 7.56
CA PRO A 79 -3.20 -7.06 7.02
C PRO A 79 -3.95 -6.90 5.69
N GLY A 80 -3.49 -7.54 4.63
CA GLY A 80 -4.23 -7.66 3.37
C GLY A 80 -5.02 -8.97 3.22
N VAL A 81 -4.99 -9.85 4.23
CA VAL A 81 -5.90 -10.99 4.35
C VAL A 81 -6.48 -11.04 5.76
N CYS A 82 -7.71 -11.52 5.89
CA CYS A 82 -8.38 -11.63 7.18
C CYS A 82 -9.14 -12.95 7.32
N GLN A 83 -9.44 -13.32 8.57
CA GLN A 83 -10.37 -14.41 8.86
C GLN A 83 -11.76 -14.04 8.35
N PHE A 84 -12.51 -15.02 7.84
CA PHE A 84 -13.87 -14.80 7.33
C PHE A 84 -14.79 -14.13 8.36
N SER A 85 -14.64 -14.49 9.64
CA SER A 85 -15.39 -13.88 10.76
C SER A 85 -15.13 -12.40 10.97
N LYS A 86 -14.03 -11.86 10.43
CA LYS A 86 -13.65 -10.44 10.52
C LYS A 86 -13.86 -9.69 9.19
N ARG A 87 -14.41 -10.35 8.17
CA ARG A 87 -14.58 -9.79 6.82
C ARG A 87 -15.20 -8.40 6.82
N ASP A 88 -16.31 -8.22 7.53
CA ASP A 88 -17.06 -6.97 7.50
C ASP A 88 -16.27 -5.80 8.12
N VAL A 89 -15.47 -6.07 9.15
CA VAL A 89 -14.57 -5.09 9.76
C VAL A 89 -13.52 -4.63 8.76
N TYR A 90 -12.85 -5.58 8.11
CA TYR A 90 -11.82 -5.26 7.13
C TYR A 90 -12.37 -4.62 5.87
N LEU A 91 -13.55 -5.01 5.38
CA LEU A 91 -14.20 -4.36 4.23
C LEU A 91 -14.63 -2.93 4.54
N ALA A 92 -15.05 -2.65 5.77
CA ALA A 92 -15.39 -1.29 6.18
C ALA A 92 -14.14 -0.39 6.27
N ASN A 93 -13.00 -0.94 6.71
CA ASN A 93 -11.76 -0.18 6.86
C ASN A 93 -10.92 -0.11 5.57
N CYS A 94 -11.01 -1.12 4.72
CA CYS A 94 -10.25 -1.26 3.48
C CYS A 94 -11.21 -1.20 2.27
N PRO A 95 -11.55 0.00 1.78
CA PRO A 95 -12.46 0.16 0.67
C PRO A 95 -11.86 -0.38 -0.64
N ASP A 96 -12.72 -0.72 -1.60
CA ASP A 96 -12.31 -1.19 -2.92
C ASP A 96 -11.43 -0.14 -3.63
N PRO A 97 -10.17 -0.47 -3.97
CA PRO A 97 -9.26 0.46 -4.63
C PRO A 97 -9.67 0.81 -6.06
N GLU A 98 -10.62 0.10 -6.66
CA GLU A 98 -11.05 0.29 -8.05
C GLU A 98 -11.48 1.74 -8.34
N ILE A 99 -12.08 2.42 -7.36
CA ILE A 99 -12.47 3.83 -7.50
C ILE A 99 -11.26 4.74 -7.82
N ILE A 100 -10.12 4.53 -7.18
CA ILE A 100 -8.91 5.32 -7.43
C ILE A 100 -8.27 4.90 -8.75
N LEU A 101 -8.20 3.60 -9.01
CA LEU A 101 -7.53 3.05 -10.19
C LEU A 101 -8.24 3.47 -11.49
N LYS A 102 -9.58 3.45 -11.52
CA LYS A 102 -10.39 3.91 -12.66
C LYS A 102 -10.14 5.38 -13.01
N HIS A 103 -9.91 6.22 -12.01
CA HIS A 103 -9.67 7.65 -12.21
C HIS A 103 -8.20 8.00 -12.46
N THR A 104 -7.28 7.09 -12.13
CA THR A 104 -5.83 7.26 -12.35
C THR A 104 -5.42 6.76 -13.74
N PHE A 105 -5.95 5.60 -14.15
CA PHE A 105 -5.67 4.99 -15.44
C PHE A 105 -6.86 5.18 -16.37
N GLN A 106 -7.09 6.42 -16.83
CA GLN A 106 -7.96 6.61 -17.98
C GLN A 106 -7.27 5.97 -19.18
N ARG A 107 -7.92 4.97 -19.79
CA ARG A 107 -7.52 4.49 -21.12
C ARG A 107 -7.56 5.70 -22.06
N SER A 108 -6.39 6.11 -22.54
CA SER A 108 -6.25 6.95 -23.72
C SER A 108 -6.99 6.33 -24.90
#